data_AF-A0A534JKI5-F1
#
_entry.id   AF-A0A534JKI5-F1
#
_cell.length_a   1.000
_cell.length_b   1.000
_cell.length_c   1.000
_cell.angle_alpha   90.00
_cell.angle_beta   90.00
_cell.angle_gamma   90.00
#
_symmetry.space_group_name_H-M   'P 1'
#
loop_
_entity.id
_entity.type
_entity.pdbx_description
1 polymer ?
#
loop_
_entity_poly.entity_id
_entity_poly.type
_entity_poly.pdbx_seq_one_letter_code
_entity_poly.pdbx_strand_id
1 'polypeptide(L)'
;MVELWQLYSLLSITTSSIALSLAILVFRKFPGKKAATTFVFAMSFFLAAAILSYPIRYWYDEYEGSDLFVWTSRLFYFVHMLAVGYTAAFVGMYFYGFRVFRRKSAGTLMNFSLGAAAVLVASLVGVKGSAYTGPIPDTTNARLALVTISTAYGLMMIGTIVRTLSRNRDPVVRRQAIVMLSGILLHGATAETYAYLRIEGQFPPPFLTASALIMATAFTIAILRYRMFDVTPRPEEPVAYPRKFPLRPGRAYVAKERRPDLGFRALAEAVRAGDVGLVITRLPPAAVREGFDLEQTTILSLSSVIGQNTIPPTQPEMLERLVSRFLAGQARA
;
A
#
# COMPACT_ATOMS: atom_id res chain seq x y z
N MET A 1 34.31 14.80 -17.47
CA MET A 1 33.08 15.47 -16.98
C MET A 1 31.95 14.46 -17.11
N VAL A 2 31.04 14.38 -16.12
CA VAL A 2 29.89 13.45 -16.19
C VAL A 2 28.79 14.15 -16.98
N GLU A 3 28.29 13.50 -18.03
CA GLU A 3 27.19 14.06 -18.83
C GLU A 3 25.90 14.14 -18.00
N LEU A 4 25.05 15.13 -18.27
CA LEU A 4 23.85 15.39 -17.45
C LEU A 4 22.90 14.18 -17.37
N TRP A 5 22.77 13.42 -18.46
CA TRP A 5 21.94 12.22 -18.52
C TRP A 5 22.52 11.04 -17.73
N GLN A 6 23.86 10.97 -17.56
CA GLN A 6 24.52 10.00 -16.69
C GLN A 6 24.16 10.28 -15.24
N LEU A 7 24.26 11.56 -14.83
CA LEU A 7 23.85 12.00 -13.51
C LEU A 7 22.37 11.68 -13.25
N TYR A 8 21.49 11.97 -14.21
CA TYR A 8 20.06 11.68 -14.07
C TYR A 8 19.76 10.20 -13.92
N SER A 9 20.52 9.34 -14.59
CA SER A 9 20.34 7.89 -14.52
C SER A 9 20.89 7.33 -13.21
N LEU A 10 22.04 7.83 -12.75
CA LEU A 10 22.58 7.50 -11.44
C LEU A 10 21.58 7.88 -10.33
N LEU A 11 21.03 9.09 -10.37
CA LEU A 11 20.00 9.54 -9.43
C LEU A 11 18.75 8.63 -9.46
N SER A 12 18.27 8.25 -10.65
CA SER A 12 17.16 7.30 -10.79
C SER A 12 17.47 5.95 -10.13
N ILE A 13 18.64 5.37 -10.41
CA ILE A 13 19.05 4.07 -9.88
C ILE A 13 19.23 4.15 -8.36
N THR A 14 19.90 5.19 -7.85
CA THR A 14 20.12 5.40 -6.42
C THR A 14 18.80 5.57 -5.67
N THR A 15 17.89 6.44 -6.15
CA THR A 15 16.60 6.67 -5.49
C THR A 15 15.72 5.41 -5.48
N SER A 16 15.66 4.67 -6.58
CA SER A 16 14.95 3.38 -6.63
C SER A 16 15.60 2.29 -5.76
N SER A 17 16.94 2.29 -5.63
CA SER A 17 17.66 1.34 -4.77
C SER A 17 17.37 1.58 -3.29
N ILE A 18 17.26 2.86 -2.89
CA ILE A 18 16.84 3.24 -1.54
C ILE A 18 15.39 2.80 -1.30
N ALA A 19 14.49 3.04 -2.26
CA ALA A 19 13.09 2.64 -2.17
C ALA A 19 12.93 1.11 -2.00
N LEU A 20 13.69 0.31 -2.77
CA LEU A 20 13.75 -1.14 -2.59
C LEU A 20 14.30 -1.54 -1.22
N SER A 21 15.35 -0.86 -0.74
CA SER A 21 15.92 -1.12 0.58
C SER A 21 14.89 -0.90 1.71
N LEU A 22 14.06 0.15 1.60
CA LEU A 22 12.94 0.39 2.52
C LEU A 22 11.90 -0.74 2.48
N ALA A 23 11.55 -1.22 1.29
CA ALA A 23 10.62 -2.35 1.14
C ALA A 23 11.19 -3.66 1.72
N ILE A 24 12.49 -3.92 1.53
CA ILE A 24 13.17 -5.08 2.13
C ILE A 24 13.17 -4.98 3.66
N LEU A 25 13.41 -3.79 4.21
CA LEU A 25 13.33 -3.55 5.66
C LEU A 25 11.94 -3.90 6.20
N VAL A 26 10.89 -3.44 5.52
CA VAL A 26 9.50 -3.80 5.85
C VAL A 26 9.30 -5.31 5.81
N PHE A 27 9.76 -5.98 4.76
CA PHE A 27 9.61 -7.43 4.60
C PHE A 27 10.31 -8.21 5.72
N ARG A 28 11.54 -7.81 6.10
CA ARG A 28 12.28 -8.43 7.21
C ARG A 28 11.58 -8.26 8.55
N LYS A 29 10.93 -7.12 8.78
CA LYS A 29 10.18 -6.86 10.02
C LYS A 29 8.84 -7.60 10.07
N PHE A 30 8.25 -7.88 8.93
CA PHE A 30 6.93 -8.53 8.82
C PHE A 30 6.95 -9.73 7.86
N PRO A 31 7.74 -10.78 8.18
CA PRO A 31 7.85 -11.94 7.31
C PRO A 31 6.49 -12.65 7.17
N GLY A 32 6.21 -13.16 5.97
CA GLY A 32 4.97 -13.89 5.64
C GLY A 32 3.74 -13.01 5.36
N LYS A 33 3.83 -11.67 5.53
CA LYS A 33 2.74 -10.77 5.14
C LYS A 33 2.76 -10.56 3.63
N LYS A 34 1.71 -11.01 2.94
CA LYS A 34 1.57 -10.85 1.47
C LYS A 34 1.77 -9.41 1.00
N ALA A 35 1.19 -8.44 1.71
CA ALA A 35 1.36 -7.02 1.38
C ALA A 35 2.83 -6.57 1.44
N ALA A 36 3.63 -7.05 2.40
CA ALA A 36 5.05 -6.73 2.46
C ALA A 36 5.81 -7.30 1.25
N THR A 37 5.51 -8.54 0.85
CA THR A 37 6.07 -9.15 -0.37
C THR A 37 5.69 -8.37 -1.63
N THR A 38 4.44 -7.94 -1.74
CA THR A 38 3.96 -7.13 -2.87
C THR A 38 4.64 -5.77 -2.93
N PHE A 39 4.90 -5.14 -1.78
CA PHE A 39 5.63 -3.89 -1.74
C PHE A 39 7.08 -4.06 -2.22
N VAL A 40 7.74 -5.17 -1.88
CA VAL A 40 9.06 -5.52 -2.44
C VAL A 40 8.99 -5.67 -3.95
N PHE A 41 8.02 -6.43 -4.49
CA PHE A 41 7.87 -6.56 -5.95
C PHE A 41 7.67 -5.21 -6.64
N ALA A 42 6.81 -4.34 -6.11
CA ALA A 42 6.60 -3.00 -6.65
C ALA A 42 7.92 -2.22 -6.75
N MET A 43 8.70 -2.18 -5.66
CA MET A 43 9.97 -1.44 -5.63
C MET A 43 11.06 -2.09 -6.48
N SER A 44 11.08 -3.42 -6.60
CA SER A 44 11.99 -4.12 -7.52
C SER A 44 11.73 -3.74 -8.96
N PHE A 45 10.46 -3.63 -9.38
CA PHE A 45 10.12 -3.18 -10.72
C PHE A 45 10.44 -1.69 -10.94
N PHE A 46 10.30 -0.83 -9.92
CA PHE A 46 10.81 0.57 -10.02
C PHE A 46 12.32 0.63 -10.24
N LEU A 47 13.10 -0.21 -9.55
CA LEU A 47 14.54 -0.30 -9.76
C LEU A 47 14.88 -0.84 -11.15
N ALA A 48 14.20 -1.89 -11.60
CA ALA A 48 14.39 -2.43 -12.94
C ALA A 48 14.05 -1.40 -14.02
N ALA A 49 12.96 -0.63 -13.87
CA ALA A 49 12.64 0.48 -14.77
C ALA A 49 13.72 1.58 -14.74
N ALA A 50 14.25 1.91 -13.57
CA ALA A 50 15.35 2.89 -13.46
C ALA A 50 16.62 2.41 -14.17
N ILE A 51 16.97 1.13 -14.06
CA ILE A 51 18.11 0.52 -14.76
C ILE A 51 17.87 0.56 -16.28
N LEU A 52 16.69 0.17 -16.74
CA LEU A 52 16.33 0.19 -18.17
C LEU A 52 16.25 1.61 -18.74
N SER A 53 16.04 2.63 -17.90
CA SER A 53 16.08 4.03 -18.35
C SER A 53 17.48 4.52 -18.71
N TYR A 54 18.54 3.90 -18.18
CA TYR A 54 19.93 4.25 -18.51
C TYR A 54 20.24 4.03 -20.00
N PRO A 55 20.10 2.81 -20.57
CA PRO A 55 20.38 2.59 -21.99
C PRO A 55 19.46 3.41 -22.89
N ILE A 56 18.21 3.69 -22.48
CA ILE A 56 17.29 4.56 -23.25
C ILE A 56 17.80 5.99 -23.33
N ARG A 57 18.47 6.49 -22.28
CA ARG A 57 19.07 7.83 -22.26
C ARG A 57 20.44 7.87 -22.93
N TYR A 58 21.25 6.82 -22.73
CA TYR A 58 22.60 6.71 -23.29
C TYR A 58 22.56 6.48 -24.80
N TRP A 59 21.82 5.46 -25.26
CA TRP A 59 21.81 5.03 -26.66
C TRP A 59 20.91 5.88 -27.55
N TYR A 60 20.40 7.00 -27.02
CA TYR A 60 19.47 7.84 -27.76
C TYR A 60 20.10 8.35 -29.06
N ASP A 61 21.28 8.98 -28.98
CA ASP A 61 21.89 9.62 -30.13
C ASP A 61 22.53 8.61 -31.12
N GLU A 62 23.03 7.47 -30.62
CA GLU A 62 23.76 6.48 -31.44
C GLU A 62 22.86 5.40 -32.07
N TYR A 63 21.70 5.11 -31.47
CA TYR A 63 20.87 3.96 -31.84
C TYR A 63 19.39 4.33 -31.99
N GLU A 64 19.07 5.62 -32.18
CA GLU A 64 17.70 6.08 -32.42
C GLU A 64 17.06 5.27 -33.55
N GLY A 65 15.89 4.69 -33.28
CA GLY A 65 15.15 3.89 -34.26
C GLY A 65 15.65 2.45 -34.48
N SER A 66 16.73 2.01 -33.81
CA SER A 66 17.16 0.61 -33.85
C SER A 66 16.18 -0.32 -33.12
N ASP A 67 16.10 -1.58 -33.55
CA ASP A 67 15.27 -2.59 -32.89
C ASP A 67 15.63 -2.75 -31.41
N LEU A 68 16.93 -2.74 -31.07
CA LEU A 68 17.39 -2.86 -29.69
C LEU A 68 16.85 -1.73 -28.82
N PHE A 69 16.89 -0.50 -29.32
CA PHE A 69 16.40 0.68 -28.61
C PHE A 69 14.88 0.62 -28.38
N VAL A 70 14.13 0.20 -29.41
CA VAL A 70 12.68 0.01 -29.34
C VAL A 70 12.32 -1.08 -28.33
N TRP A 71 12.97 -2.24 -28.39
CA TRP A 71 12.72 -3.35 -27.45
C TRP A 71 13.09 -3.01 -26.02
N THR A 72 14.20 -2.29 -25.80
CA THR A 72 14.59 -1.81 -24.47
C THR A 72 13.52 -0.90 -23.88
N SER A 73 12.93 -0.05 -24.72
CA SER A 73 11.88 0.88 -24.32
C SER A 73 10.55 0.19 -24.06
N ARG A 74 10.16 -0.77 -24.89
CA ARG A 74 9.03 -1.67 -24.62
C ARG A 74 9.18 -2.37 -23.27
N LEU A 75 10.37 -2.89 -22.99
CA LEU A 75 10.67 -3.55 -21.72
C LEU A 75 10.60 -2.56 -20.55
N PHE A 76 11.08 -1.33 -20.71
CA PHE A 76 10.94 -0.27 -19.71
C PHE A 76 9.47 -0.01 -19.37
N TYR A 77 8.61 0.22 -20.38
CA TYR A 77 7.19 0.49 -20.17
C TYR A 77 6.45 -0.72 -19.57
N PHE A 78 6.78 -1.93 -20.00
CA PHE A 78 6.27 -3.18 -19.41
C PHE A 78 6.58 -3.24 -17.91
N VAL A 79 7.86 -3.11 -17.55
CA VAL A 79 8.35 -3.18 -16.17
C VAL A 79 7.77 -2.04 -15.32
N HIS A 80 7.69 -0.83 -15.87
CA HIS A 80 7.11 0.32 -15.18
C HIS A 80 5.63 0.12 -14.89
N MET A 81 4.87 -0.45 -15.84
CA MET A 81 3.45 -0.76 -15.63
C MET A 81 3.26 -1.82 -14.53
N LEU A 82 4.14 -2.82 -14.46
CA LEU A 82 4.15 -3.77 -13.33
C LEU A 82 4.43 -3.05 -12.00
N ALA A 83 5.38 -2.10 -11.96
CA ALA A 83 5.67 -1.33 -10.75
C ALA A 83 4.44 -0.56 -10.23
N VAL A 84 3.74 0.15 -11.11
CA VAL A 84 2.51 0.88 -10.78
C VAL A 84 1.41 -0.08 -10.32
N GLY A 85 1.20 -1.19 -11.05
CA GLY A 85 0.19 -2.16 -10.69
C GLY A 85 0.41 -2.89 -9.38
N TYR A 86 1.65 -3.27 -9.06
CA TYR A 86 1.98 -3.87 -7.77
C TYR A 86 1.88 -2.86 -6.62
N THR A 87 2.12 -1.57 -6.88
CA THR A 87 1.87 -0.48 -5.93
C THR A 87 0.36 -0.38 -5.63
N ALA A 88 -0.48 -0.37 -6.67
CA ALA A 88 -1.94 -0.38 -6.51
C ALA A 88 -2.44 -1.65 -5.82
N ALA A 89 -1.88 -2.81 -6.15
CA ALA A 89 -2.19 -4.09 -5.50
C ALA A 89 -1.83 -4.06 -4.01
N PHE A 90 -0.69 -3.50 -3.65
CA PHE A 90 -0.27 -3.33 -2.25
C PHE A 90 -1.28 -2.49 -1.45
N VAL A 91 -1.67 -1.32 -1.98
CA VAL A 91 -2.70 -0.45 -1.39
C VAL A 91 -4.03 -1.18 -1.28
N GLY A 92 -4.44 -1.83 -2.37
CA GLY A 92 -5.67 -2.59 -2.49
C GLY A 92 -5.74 -3.72 -1.47
N MET A 93 -4.70 -4.54 -1.32
CA MET A 93 -4.66 -5.62 -0.35
C MET A 93 -4.75 -5.16 1.11
N TYR A 94 -4.33 -3.92 1.40
CA TYR A 94 -4.34 -3.41 2.75
C TYR A 94 -5.61 -2.65 3.14
N PHE A 95 -5.95 -1.60 2.38
CA PHE A 95 -7.08 -0.72 2.71
C PHE A 95 -8.40 -1.24 2.16
N TYR A 96 -8.34 -2.03 1.09
CA TYR A 96 -9.51 -2.63 0.49
C TYR A 96 -9.55 -4.11 0.85
N GLY A 97 -10.38 -4.43 1.82
CA GLY A 97 -10.90 -5.77 1.99
C GLY A 97 -11.73 -6.15 0.77
N PHE A 98 -11.11 -6.39 -0.40
CA PHE A 98 -11.82 -6.87 -1.56
C PHE A 98 -12.49 -8.18 -1.15
N ARG A 99 -13.81 -8.12 -0.96
CA ARG A 99 -14.66 -9.32 -0.98
C ARG A 99 -14.39 -10.14 -2.25
N VAL A 100 -13.91 -9.49 -3.33
CA VAL A 100 -13.46 -10.09 -4.59
C VAL A 100 -12.18 -10.91 -4.41
N PHE A 101 -11.14 -10.43 -3.70
CA PHE A 101 -9.88 -11.16 -3.45
C PHE A 101 -10.00 -12.29 -2.40
N ARG A 102 -11.21 -12.56 -1.91
CA ARG A 102 -11.48 -13.71 -1.03
C ARG A 102 -11.16 -15.05 -1.70
N ARG A 103 -11.17 -15.11 -3.05
CA ARG A 103 -10.84 -16.30 -3.83
C ARG A 103 -9.44 -16.18 -4.43
N LYS A 104 -8.66 -17.27 -4.36
CA LYS A 104 -7.33 -17.40 -5.00
C LYS A 104 -7.37 -16.96 -6.48
N SER A 105 -8.48 -17.24 -7.16
CA SER A 105 -8.73 -16.85 -8.56
C SER A 105 -8.72 -15.34 -8.81
N ALA A 106 -9.15 -14.52 -7.86
CA ALA A 106 -9.14 -13.07 -8.03
C ALA A 106 -7.71 -12.52 -8.00
N GLY A 107 -6.84 -13.04 -7.13
CA GLY A 107 -5.42 -12.68 -7.12
C GLY A 107 -4.75 -13.07 -8.44
N THR A 108 -5.07 -14.25 -8.97
CA THR A 108 -4.63 -14.68 -10.31
C THR A 108 -5.16 -13.75 -11.40
N LEU A 109 -6.44 -13.38 -11.36
CA LEU A 109 -7.05 -12.47 -12.33
C LEU A 109 -6.41 -11.09 -12.31
N MET A 110 -6.07 -10.56 -11.12
CA MET A 110 -5.36 -9.27 -11.01
C MET A 110 -3.94 -9.34 -11.57
N ASN A 111 -3.19 -10.41 -11.29
CA ASN A 111 -1.87 -10.57 -11.88
C ASN A 111 -1.96 -10.72 -13.41
N PHE A 112 -2.97 -11.45 -13.89
CA PHE A 112 -3.24 -11.59 -15.32
C PHE A 112 -3.62 -10.25 -15.97
N SER A 113 -4.55 -9.49 -15.36
CA SER A 113 -4.97 -8.18 -15.88
C SER A 113 -3.83 -7.18 -15.87
N LEU A 114 -3.00 -7.19 -14.82
CA LEU A 114 -1.81 -6.37 -14.75
C LEU A 114 -0.78 -6.74 -15.82
N GLY A 115 -0.54 -8.04 -16.02
CA GLY A 115 0.33 -8.54 -17.09
C GLY A 115 -0.19 -8.14 -18.48
N ALA A 116 -1.49 -8.31 -18.73
CA ALA A 116 -2.14 -7.90 -19.97
C ALA A 116 -2.03 -6.38 -20.21
N ALA A 117 -2.27 -5.57 -19.18
CA ALA A 117 -2.09 -4.13 -19.25
C ALA A 117 -0.64 -3.74 -19.54
N ALA A 118 0.34 -4.41 -18.90
CA ALA A 118 1.76 -4.17 -19.15
C ALA A 118 2.18 -4.54 -20.57
N VAL A 119 1.69 -5.68 -21.11
CA VAL A 119 1.93 -6.09 -22.50
C VAL A 119 1.30 -5.09 -23.48
N LEU A 120 0.06 -4.66 -23.22
CA LEU A 120 -0.62 -3.67 -24.04
C LEU A 120 0.14 -2.34 -24.04
N VAL A 121 0.51 -1.82 -22.87
CA VAL A 121 1.27 -0.56 -22.75
C VAL A 121 2.63 -0.66 -23.46
N ALA A 122 3.30 -1.80 -23.36
CA ALA A 122 4.55 -2.02 -24.07
C ALA A 122 4.36 -2.10 -25.60
N SER A 123 3.29 -2.76 -26.08
CA SER A 123 3.05 -2.90 -27.53
C SER A 123 2.70 -1.57 -28.22
N LEU A 124 2.22 -0.59 -27.44
CA LEU A 124 1.94 0.77 -27.90
C LEU A 124 3.20 1.60 -28.20
N VAL A 125 4.40 1.12 -27.84
CA VAL A 125 5.67 1.80 -28.11
C VAL A 125 6.16 1.44 -29.53
N GLY A 126 6.30 2.46 -30.37
CA GLY A 126 6.71 2.36 -31.77
C GLY A 126 7.97 3.16 -32.12
N VAL A 127 8.32 3.18 -33.40
CA VAL A 127 9.59 3.71 -33.93
C VAL A 127 9.47 5.15 -34.43
N LYS A 128 8.24 5.66 -34.67
CA LYS A 128 8.05 6.98 -35.28
C LYS A 128 7.90 8.09 -34.22
N GLY A 129 9.00 8.77 -33.94
CA GLY A 129 9.04 10.06 -33.25
C GLY A 129 10.15 10.92 -33.85
N SER A 130 9.95 12.23 -33.91
CA SER A 130 11.02 13.18 -34.24
C SER A 130 12.20 13.03 -33.29
N ALA A 131 13.41 13.39 -33.76
CA ALA A 131 14.74 13.26 -33.16
C ALA A 131 14.97 13.82 -31.73
N TYR A 132 13.90 14.13 -30.97
CA TYR A 132 13.96 14.69 -29.62
C TYR A 132 13.02 14.03 -28.59
N THR A 133 12.27 12.98 -28.89
CA THR A 133 11.31 12.43 -27.90
C THR A 133 11.65 11.05 -27.35
N GLY A 134 12.56 10.30 -27.98
CA GLY A 134 12.66 8.87 -27.70
C GLY A 134 11.41 8.09 -28.14
N PRO A 135 11.37 6.78 -27.88
CA PRO A 135 10.31 5.89 -28.29
C PRO A 135 9.17 6.05 -27.29
N ILE A 136 8.34 7.04 -27.59
CA ILE A 136 7.06 7.30 -26.96
C ILE A 136 6.00 6.55 -27.78
N PRO A 137 4.85 6.19 -27.19
CA PRO A 137 3.67 5.86 -27.98
C PRO A 137 3.49 6.81 -29.18
N ASP A 138 3.54 6.24 -30.38
CA ASP A 138 3.78 6.96 -31.65
C ASP A 138 2.50 7.48 -32.30
N THR A 139 1.35 6.93 -31.90
CA THR A 139 0.03 7.42 -32.31
C THR A 139 -0.66 8.18 -31.18
N THR A 140 -1.50 9.15 -31.55
CA THR A 140 -2.41 9.83 -30.61
C THR A 140 -3.24 8.84 -29.82
N ASN A 141 -3.72 7.77 -30.46
CA ASN A 141 -4.47 6.70 -29.80
C ASN A 141 -3.62 5.94 -28.77
N ALA A 142 -2.35 5.68 -29.08
CA ALA A 142 -1.43 5.01 -28.17
C ALA A 142 -1.10 5.87 -26.95
N ARG A 143 -0.91 7.17 -27.13
CA ARG A 143 -0.75 8.14 -26.03
C ARG A 143 -2.01 8.23 -25.17
N LEU A 144 -3.18 8.34 -25.81
CA LEU A 144 -4.47 8.37 -25.13
C LEU A 144 -4.72 7.08 -24.33
N ALA A 145 -4.39 5.92 -24.89
CA ALA A 145 -4.52 4.64 -24.21
C ALA A 145 -3.61 4.55 -22.98
N LEU A 146 -2.36 5.02 -23.07
CA LEU A 146 -1.43 5.06 -21.93
C LEU A 146 -1.96 5.95 -20.79
N VAL A 147 -2.40 7.17 -21.13
CA VAL A 147 -3.01 8.10 -20.17
C VAL A 147 -4.26 7.47 -19.56
N THR A 148 -5.16 6.93 -20.37
CA THR A 148 -6.40 6.31 -19.89
C THR A 148 -6.14 5.15 -18.93
N ILE A 149 -5.22 4.25 -19.26
CA ILE A 149 -4.86 3.11 -18.41
C ILE A 149 -4.24 3.59 -17.10
N SER A 150 -3.25 4.49 -17.17
CA SER A 150 -2.57 5.01 -15.97
C SER A 150 -3.52 5.79 -15.06
N THR A 151 -4.34 6.68 -15.61
CA THR A 151 -5.37 7.42 -14.88
C THR A 151 -6.40 6.47 -14.25
N ALA A 152 -6.87 5.44 -14.97
CA ALA A 152 -7.83 4.48 -14.42
C ALA A 152 -7.25 3.72 -13.22
N TYR A 153 -5.99 3.25 -13.30
CA TYR A 153 -5.30 2.61 -12.17
C TYR A 153 -5.08 3.58 -11.00
N GLY A 154 -4.69 4.82 -11.30
CA GLY A 154 -4.53 5.89 -10.30
C GLY A 154 -5.83 6.20 -9.56
N LEU A 155 -6.93 6.37 -10.29
CA LEU A 155 -8.26 6.62 -9.73
C LEU A 155 -8.76 5.44 -8.90
N MET A 156 -8.52 4.20 -9.33
CA MET A 156 -8.85 3.02 -8.51
C MET A 156 -8.09 3.05 -7.18
N MET A 157 -6.78 3.32 -7.21
CA MET A 157 -5.96 3.40 -6.00
C MET A 157 -6.43 4.54 -5.07
N ILE A 158 -6.67 5.75 -5.59
CA ILE A 158 -7.20 6.88 -4.82
C ILE A 158 -8.57 6.54 -4.24
N GLY A 159 -9.48 6.00 -5.07
CA GLY A 159 -10.82 5.59 -4.66
C GLY A 159 -10.82 4.56 -3.53
N THR A 160 -9.86 3.62 -3.53
CA THR A 160 -9.72 2.66 -2.42
C THR A 160 -9.38 3.35 -1.10
N ILE A 161 -8.46 4.30 -1.10
CA ILE A 161 -8.05 5.01 0.11
C ILE A 161 -9.14 5.98 0.58
N VAL A 162 -9.75 6.75 -0.33
CA VAL A 162 -10.85 7.68 -0.02
C VAL A 162 -12.05 6.93 0.56
N ARG A 163 -12.39 5.77 0.01
CA ARG A 163 -13.42 4.90 0.61
C ARG A 163 -13.04 4.49 2.02
N THR A 164 -11.79 4.10 2.26
CA THR A 164 -11.34 3.72 3.60
C THR A 164 -11.40 4.89 4.57
N LEU A 165 -11.02 6.09 4.14
CA LEU A 165 -11.13 7.30 4.96
C LEU A 165 -12.58 7.68 5.29
N SER A 166 -13.53 7.42 4.39
CA SER A 166 -14.96 7.72 4.61
C SER A 166 -15.69 6.63 5.41
N ARG A 167 -15.25 5.38 5.35
CA ARG A 167 -15.95 4.24 5.98
C ARG A 167 -15.29 3.75 7.26
N ASN A 168 -13.99 3.95 7.45
CA ASN A 168 -13.26 3.46 8.61
C ASN A 168 -13.06 4.58 9.63
N ARG A 169 -13.60 4.39 10.84
CA ARG A 169 -13.46 5.34 11.95
C ARG A 169 -12.21 5.10 12.81
N ASP A 170 -11.46 4.02 12.60
CA ASP A 170 -10.23 3.77 13.37
C ASP A 170 -9.19 4.86 13.08
N PRO A 171 -8.78 5.65 14.09
CA PRO A 171 -7.91 6.81 13.90
C PRO A 171 -6.53 6.43 13.34
N VAL A 172 -6.03 5.24 13.65
CA VAL A 172 -4.73 4.79 13.15
C VAL A 172 -4.82 4.34 11.70
N VAL A 173 -5.89 3.63 11.35
CA VAL A 173 -6.16 3.33 9.93
C VAL A 173 -6.23 4.62 9.12
N ARG A 174 -6.95 5.62 9.64
CA ARG A 174 -7.06 6.91 8.95
C ARG A 174 -5.71 7.60 8.81
N ARG A 175 -4.85 7.59 9.84
CA ARG A 175 -3.48 8.12 9.74
C ARG A 175 -2.63 7.38 8.71
N GLN A 176 -2.68 6.04 8.68
CA GLN A 176 -2.00 5.25 7.64
C GLN A 176 -2.49 5.63 6.24
N ALA A 177 -3.81 5.70 6.07
CA ALA A 177 -4.46 6.04 4.81
C ALA A 177 -4.09 7.45 4.33
N ILE A 178 -4.08 8.45 5.23
CA ILE A 178 -3.69 9.83 4.89
C ILE A 178 -2.24 9.90 4.43
N VAL A 179 -1.32 9.25 5.15
CA VAL A 179 0.11 9.26 4.81
C VAL A 179 0.36 8.55 3.47
N MET A 180 -0.31 7.43 3.23
CA MET A 180 -0.21 6.75 1.94
C MET A 180 -0.85 7.57 0.81
N LEU A 181 -2.00 8.19 1.06
CA LEU A 181 -2.66 9.07 0.09
C LEU A 181 -1.77 10.24 -0.29
N SER A 182 -1.09 10.89 0.65
CA SER A 182 -0.19 12.00 0.34
C SER A 182 0.97 11.57 -0.58
N GLY A 183 1.55 10.38 -0.33
CA GLY A 183 2.59 9.83 -1.20
C GLY A 183 2.08 9.52 -2.60
N ILE A 184 0.87 8.95 -2.70
CA ILE A 184 0.21 8.61 -3.96
C ILE A 184 -0.14 9.86 -4.77
N LEU A 185 -0.74 10.87 -4.14
CA LEU A 185 -1.13 12.10 -4.82
C LEU A 185 0.09 12.86 -5.33
N LEU A 186 1.14 12.96 -4.50
CA LEU A 186 2.40 13.58 -4.92
C LEU A 186 3.01 12.85 -6.11
N HIS A 187 3.20 11.53 -6.00
CA HIS A 187 3.80 10.75 -7.08
C HIS A 187 2.93 10.76 -8.34
N GLY A 188 1.62 10.59 -8.22
CA GLY A 188 0.67 10.66 -9.32
C GLY A 188 0.71 12.00 -10.06
N ALA A 189 0.66 13.12 -9.33
CA ALA A 189 0.77 14.46 -9.93
C ALA A 189 2.11 14.66 -10.66
N THR A 190 3.22 14.19 -10.07
CA THR A 190 4.52 14.24 -10.75
C THR A 190 4.61 13.31 -11.96
N ALA A 191 3.94 12.16 -11.94
CA ALA A 191 3.91 11.22 -13.08
C ALA A 191 3.15 11.84 -14.27
N GLU A 192 1.98 12.42 -14.03
CA GLU A 192 1.20 13.14 -15.05
C GLU A 192 1.99 14.34 -15.58
N THR A 193 2.63 15.12 -14.69
CA THR A 193 3.48 16.24 -15.10
C THR A 193 4.67 15.76 -15.94
N TYR A 194 5.35 14.70 -15.52
CA TYR A 194 6.48 14.13 -16.27
C TYR A 194 6.03 13.62 -17.65
N ALA A 195 4.88 12.94 -17.73
CA ALA A 195 4.31 12.48 -18.99
C ALA A 195 3.96 13.66 -19.92
N TYR A 196 3.32 14.70 -19.40
CA TYR A 196 3.01 15.92 -20.15
C TYR A 196 4.28 16.58 -20.72
N LEU A 197 5.29 16.82 -19.87
CA LEU A 197 6.55 17.42 -20.31
C LEU A 197 7.25 16.59 -21.38
N ARG A 198 7.19 15.25 -21.29
CA ARG A 198 7.74 14.34 -22.32
C ARG A 198 6.96 14.41 -23.63
N ILE A 199 5.64 14.57 -23.58
CA ILE A 199 4.80 14.75 -24.78
C ILE A 199 5.14 16.06 -25.50
N GLU A 200 5.44 17.12 -24.74
CA GLU A 200 5.90 18.43 -25.23
C GLU A 200 7.39 18.45 -25.65
N GLY A 201 8.06 17.29 -25.68
CA GLY A 201 9.45 17.17 -26.12
C GLY A 201 10.50 17.62 -25.10
N GLN A 202 10.13 17.86 -23.85
CA GLN A 202 11.08 18.23 -22.79
C GLN A 202 11.73 16.99 -22.16
N PHE A 203 12.95 17.16 -21.65
CA PHE A 203 13.69 16.15 -20.88
C PHE A 203 13.85 16.61 -19.43
N PRO A 204 12.79 16.46 -18.61
CA PRO A 204 12.86 16.88 -17.22
C PRO A 204 13.92 16.08 -16.43
N PRO A 205 14.47 16.68 -15.35
CA PRO A 205 15.29 15.95 -14.38
C PRO A 205 14.51 14.77 -13.77
N PRO A 206 15.19 13.82 -13.09
CA PRO A 206 14.57 12.59 -12.59
C PRO A 206 13.70 12.81 -11.33
N PHE A 207 12.88 13.87 -11.29
CA PHE A 207 11.98 14.14 -10.17
C PHE A 207 10.90 13.05 -10.00
N LEU A 208 10.60 12.28 -11.06
CA LEU A 208 9.66 11.16 -11.00
C LEU A 208 10.17 10.03 -10.09
N THR A 209 11.47 9.70 -10.12
CA THR A 209 12.03 8.67 -9.24
C THR A 209 12.21 9.21 -7.82
N ALA A 210 12.48 10.52 -7.67
CA ALA A 210 12.48 11.18 -6.37
C ALA A 210 11.08 11.13 -5.70
N SER A 211 10.01 11.42 -6.44
CA SER A 211 8.65 11.32 -5.92
C SER A 211 8.23 9.86 -5.64
N ALA A 212 8.72 8.90 -6.43
CA ALA A 212 8.54 7.47 -6.14
C ALA A 212 9.20 7.07 -4.81
N LEU A 213 10.41 7.57 -4.52
CA LEU A 213 11.08 7.39 -3.23
C LEU A 213 10.29 8.03 -2.09
N ILE A 214 9.73 9.24 -2.29
CA ILE A 214 8.88 9.89 -1.28
C ILE A 214 7.63 9.02 -1.00
N MET A 215 6.99 8.49 -2.04
CA MET A 215 5.86 7.57 -1.89
C MET A 215 6.26 6.30 -1.14
N ALA A 216 7.38 5.67 -1.49
CA ALA A 216 7.91 4.49 -0.80
C ALA A 216 8.24 4.78 0.66
N THR A 217 8.77 5.97 0.95
CA THR A 217 9.03 6.45 2.31
C THR A 217 7.73 6.65 3.09
N ALA A 218 6.73 7.29 2.49
CA ALA A 218 5.41 7.45 3.10
C ALA A 218 4.77 6.10 3.42
N PHE A 219 4.86 5.12 2.52
CA PHE A 219 4.36 3.76 2.74
C PHE A 219 5.13 3.08 3.87
N THR A 220 6.44 3.24 3.90
CA THR A 220 7.28 2.68 4.97
C THR A 220 6.96 3.31 6.33
N ILE A 221 6.71 4.62 6.38
CA ILE A 221 6.24 5.32 7.59
C ILE A 221 4.86 4.79 8.01
N ALA A 222 3.90 4.67 7.07
CA ALA A 222 2.59 4.06 7.31
C ALA A 222 2.74 2.66 7.95
N ILE A 223 3.67 1.86 7.44
CA ILE A 223 3.90 0.50 7.92
C ILE A 223 4.57 0.47 9.30
N LEU A 224 5.69 1.16 9.45
CA LEU A 224 6.56 1.04 10.62
C LEU A 224 6.09 1.90 11.79
N ARG A 225 5.74 3.16 11.53
CA ARG A 225 5.35 4.13 12.57
C ARG A 225 3.91 3.91 13.00
N TYR A 226 3.01 3.71 12.04
CA TYR A 226 1.58 3.52 12.32
C TYR A 226 1.16 2.05 12.39
N ARG A 227 2.14 1.12 12.47
CA ARG A 227 1.94 -0.30 12.85
C ARG A 227 0.88 -1.02 12.02
N MET A 228 0.87 -0.74 10.72
CA MET A 228 -0.01 -1.28 9.68
C MET A 228 -0.29 -2.79 9.78
N PHE A 229 0.70 -3.60 10.15
CA PHE A 229 0.59 -5.06 10.20
C PHE A 229 0.52 -5.65 11.61
N ASP A 230 0.32 -4.82 12.62
CA ASP A 230 0.38 -5.23 14.02
C ASP A 230 -0.84 -4.80 14.83
N VAL A 231 -1.04 -5.49 15.94
CA VAL A 231 -2.13 -5.24 16.89
C VAL A 231 -1.50 -4.55 18.10
N THR A 232 -1.61 -3.23 18.13
CA THR A 232 -1.00 -2.39 19.16
C THR A 232 -1.97 -2.16 20.31
N PRO A 233 -1.59 -2.45 21.57
CA PRO A 233 -2.38 -2.05 22.73
C PRO A 233 -2.60 -0.54 22.74
N ARG A 234 -3.82 -0.11 23.04
CA ARG A 234 -4.19 1.31 23.14
C ARG A 234 -5.06 1.53 24.37
N PRO A 235 -4.63 2.41 25.29
CA PRO A 235 -5.50 2.83 26.38
C PRO A 235 -6.65 3.67 25.80
N GLU A 236 -7.82 3.57 26.42
CA GLU A 236 -8.85 4.59 26.29
C GLU A 236 -8.50 5.79 27.17
N GLU A 237 -9.10 6.94 26.90
CA GLU A 237 -9.01 8.07 27.83
C GLU A 237 -9.70 7.70 29.15
N PRO A 238 -9.01 7.80 30.29
CA PRO A 238 -9.62 7.44 31.56
C PRO A 238 -10.80 8.37 31.90
N VAL A 239 -11.92 7.78 32.29
CA VAL A 239 -13.10 8.52 32.76
C VAL A 239 -13.51 7.94 34.10
N ALA A 240 -13.71 8.81 35.10
CA ALA A 240 -14.17 8.39 36.41
C ALA A 240 -15.58 7.78 36.30
N TYR A 241 -15.67 6.45 36.43
CA TYR A 241 -16.92 5.71 36.39
C TYR A 241 -17.12 4.93 37.70
N PRO A 242 -18.35 4.86 38.24
CA PRO A 242 -18.64 3.94 39.34
C PRO A 242 -18.44 2.50 38.86
N ARG A 243 -17.60 1.73 39.57
CA ARG A 243 -17.33 0.32 39.26
C ARG A 243 -18.60 -0.52 39.45
N LYS A 244 -19.19 -1.01 38.35
CA LYS A 244 -20.31 -1.94 38.35
C LYS A 244 -19.84 -3.40 38.28
N PHE A 245 -18.67 -3.64 37.68
CA PHE A 245 -18.15 -4.98 37.48
C PHE A 245 -16.95 -5.23 38.41
N PRO A 246 -17.05 -6.17 39.37
CA PRO A 246 -15.96 -6.47 40.31
C PRO A 246 -14.89 -7.36 39.67
N LEU A 247 -14.34 -6.94 38.52
CA LEU A 247 -13.27 -7.65 37.84
C LEU A 247 -11.97 -7.54 38.65
N ARG A 248 -11.24 -8.65 38.73
CA ARG A 248 -9.94 -8.75 39.40
C ARG A 248 -8.85 -9.09 38.38
N PRO A 249 -7.65 -8.51 38.49
CA PRO A 249 -6.52 -8.87 37.64
C PRO A 249 -6.20 -10.38 37.69
N GLY A 250 -5.73 -10.92 36.56
CA GLY A 250 -5.30 -12.33 36.46
C GLY A 250 -6.42 -13.37 36.52
N ARG A 251 -7.69 -12.95 36.35
CA ARG A 251 -8.85 -13.85 36.35
C ARG A 251 -9.50 -13.92 34.98
N ALA A 252 -10.02 -15.10 34.66
CA ALA A 252 -10.90 -15.30 33.51
C ALA A 252 -12.36 -15.31 33.98
N TYR A 253 -13.22 -14.68 33.20
CA TYR A 253 -14.65 -14.57 33.49
C TYR A 253 -15.45 -15.12 32.32
N VAL A 254 -16.58 -15.76 32.64
CA VAL A 254 -17.54 -16.27 31.66
C VAL A 254 -18.88 -15.63 31.96
N ALA A 255 -19.43 -14.89 30.99
CA ALA A 255 -20.77 -14.35 31.04
C ALA A 255 -21.67 -15.17 30.11
N LYS A 256 -22.79 -15.68 30.64
CA LYS A 256 -23.81 -16.37 29.84
C LYS A 256 -24.82 -15.35 29.36
N GLU A 257 -24.76 -15.01 28.08
CA GLU A 257 -25.56 -13.94 27.49
C GLU A 257 -26.17 -14.37 26.15
N ARG A 258 -27.40 -13.95 25.87
CA ARG A 258 -28.08 -14.24 24.58
C ARG A 258 -27.55 -13.38 23.44
N ARG A 259 -27.12 -12.16 23.76
CA ARG A 259 -26.47 -11.20 22.86
C ARG A 259 -25.25 -10.64 23.60
N PRO A 260 -24.13 -10.42 22.90
CA PRO A 260 -22.91 -9.94 23.54
C PRO A 260 -23.09 -8.46 23.93
N ASP A 261 -23.28 -8.21 25.22
CA ASP A 261 -23.49 -6.90 25.84
C ASP A 261 -22.71 -6.80 27.17
N LEU A 262 -22.85 -7.79 28.06
CA LEU A 262 -22.24 -7.76 29.39
C LEU A 262 -20.71 -7.76 29.32
N GLY A 263 -20.12 -8.65 28.52
CA GLY A 263 -18.67 -8.71 28.36
C GLY A 263 -18.08 -7.39 27.80
N PHE A 264 -18.79 -6.74 26.87
CA PHE A 264 -18.35 -5.47 26.31
C PHE A 264 -18.44 -4.32 27.31
N ARG A 265 -19.53 -4.23 28.08
CA ARG A 265 -19.68 -3.21 29.12
C ARG A 265 -18.66 -3.38 30.24
N ALA A 266 -18.39 -4.62 30.64
CA ALA A 266 -17.38 -4.92 31.65
C ALA A 266 -15.97 -4.53 31.18
N LEU A 267 -15.64 -4.79 29.90
CA LEU A 267 -14.40 -4.32 29.30
C LEU A 267 -14.36 -2.79 29.20
N ALA A 268 -15.44 -2.14 28.76
CA ALA A 268 -15.52 -0.68 28.63
C ALA A 268 -15.29 0.03 29.96
N GLU A 269 -15.83 -0.51 31.06
CA GLU A 269 -15.56 -0.01 32.40
C GLU A 269 -14.08 -0.18 32.78
N ALA A 270 -13.48 -1.36 32.52
CA ALA A 270 -12.07 -1.62 32.82
C ALA A 270 -11.14 -0.67 32.07
N VAL A 271 -11.35 -0.48 30.76
CA VAL A 271 -10.47 0.38 29.96
C VAL A 271 -10.59 1.87 30.32
N ARG A 272 -11.78 2.32 30.75
CA ARG A 272 -11.98 3.69 31.28
C ARG A 272 -11.38 3.88 32.66
N ALA A 273 -11.19 2.80 33.41
CA ALA A 273 -10.44 2.82 34.66
C ALA A 273 -8.91 2.84 34.41
N GLY A 274 -8.46 2.86 33.15
CA GLY A 274 -7.06 2.94 32.76
C GLY A 274 -6.46 1.61 32.27
N ASP A 275 -7.22 0.52 32.26
CA ASP A 275 -6.74 -0.74 31.69
C ASP A 275 -6.63 -0.65 30.16
N VAL A 276 -5.81 -1.51 29.55
CA VAL A 276 -5.67 -1.59 28.09
C VAL A 276 -6.39 -2.82 27.57
N GLY A 277 -7.40 -2.61 26.71
CA GLY A 277 -8.30 -3.68 26.26
C GLY A 277 -7.98 -4.27 24.88
N LEU A 278 -8.25 -5.57 24.73
CA LEU A 278 -8.33 -6.28 23.46
C LEU A 278 -9.71 -6.95 23.34
N VAL A 279 -10.41 -6.66 22.24
CA VAL A 279 -11.66 -7.33 21.87
C VAL A 279 -11.36 -8.33 20.76
N ILE A 280 -11.84 -9.56 20.92
CA ILE A 280 -11.91 -10.56 19.83
C ILE A 280 -13.39 -10.92 19.65
N THR A 281 -13.96 -10.65 18.47
CA THR A 281 -15.41 -10.79 18.27
C THR A 281 -15.77 -11.09 16.83
N ARG A 282 -16.95 -11.67 16.58
CA ARG A 282 -17.53 -11.78 15.22
C ARG A 282 -18.27 -10.51 14.79
N LEU A 283 -18.48 -9.54 15.69
CA LEU A 283 -19.08 -8.27 15.34
C LEU A 283 -18.13 -7.42 14.49
N PRO A 284 -18.66 -6.56 13.60
CA PRO A 284 -17.86 -5.55 12.92
C PRO A 284 -17.26 -4.57 13.95
N PRO A 285 -15.98 -4.19 13.83
CA PRO A 285 -15.35 -3.27 14.79
C PRO A 285 -16.13 -1.96 14.96
N ALA A 286 -16.64 -1.37 13.87
CA ALA A 286 -17.45 -0.15 13.93
C ALA A 286 -18.68 -0.28 14.84
N ALA A 287 -19.39 -1.41 14.76
CA ALA A 287 -20.56 -1.67 15.59
C ALA A 287 -20.20 -1.80 17.07
N VAL A 288 -19.03 -2.36 17.39
CA VAL A 288 -18.54 -2.46 18.77
C VAL A 288 -18.14 -1.08 19.30
N ARG A 289 -17.44 -0.28 18.49
CA ARG A 289 -17.06 1.09 18.89
C ARG A 289 -18.29 1.95 19.16
N GLU A 290 -19.26 1.96 18.25
CA GLU A 290 -20.49 2.74 18.38
C GLU A 290 -21.39 2.22 19.50
N GLY A 291 -21.50 0.90 19.68
CA GLY A 291 -22.40 0.31 20.66
C GLY A 291 -21.89 0.36 22.10
N PHE A 292 -20.58 0.43 22.30
CA PHE A 292 -19.96 0.31 23.64
C PHE A 292 -18.98 1.43 23.97
N ASP A 293 -18.84 2.43 23.09
CA ASP A 293 -18.01 3.61 23.30
C ASP A 293 -16.57 3.24 23.69
N LEU A 294 -16.01 2.40 22.81
CA LEU A 294 -14.66 1.83 22.82
C LEU A 294 -13.89 2.40 21.63
N GLU A 295 -13.55 3.68 21.64
CA GLU A 295 -13.03 4.39 20.47
C GLU A 295 -11.62 3.92 20.07
N GLN A 296 -10.71 3.80 21.03
CA GLN A 296 -9.30 3.47 20.79
C GLN A 296 -8.99 1.98 20.96
N THR A 297 -9.83 1.26 21.70
CA THR A 297 -9.64 -0.14 22.11
C THR A 297 -9.30 -1.00 20.89
N THR A 298 -8.40 -1.94 21.08
CA THR A 298 -7.99 -2.80 19.96
C THR A 298 -9.05 -3.85 19.70
N ILE A 299 -9.60 -3.91 18.48
CA ILE A 299 -10.68 -4.83 18.13
C ILE A 299 -10.27 -5.71 16.96
N LEU A 300 -10.24 -7.01 17.19
CA LEU A 300 -10.03 -8.06 16.21
C LEU A 300 -11.36 -8.69 15.82
N SER A 301 -11.74 -8.56 14.55
CA SER A 301 -12.93 -9.19 14.00
C SER A 301 -12.62 -10.59 13.45
N LEU A 302 -13.37 -11.60 13.87
CA LEU A 302 -13.30 -12.95 13.35
C LEU A 302 -14.26 -13.08 12.16
N SER A 303 -13.71 -12.95 10.95
CA SER A 303 -14.50 -12.98 9.72
C SER A 303 -13.70 -13.55 8.56
N SER A 304 -14.39 -14.22 7.64
CA SER A 304 -13.80 -14.69 6.36
C SER A 304 -13.59 -13.56 5.35
N VAL A 305 -14.10 -12.36 5.65
CA VAL A 305 -13.87 -11.16 4.84
C VAL A 305 -12.47 -10.64 5.14
N ILE A 306 -11.61 -10.58 4.13
CA ILE A 306 -10.29 -9.94 4.27
C ILE A 306 -10.51 -8.47 4.61
N GLY A 307 -9.79 -7.95 5.59
CA GLY A 307 -9.92 -6.57 6.02
C GLY A 307 -8.93 -6.23 7.14
N GLN A 308 -8.81 -4.95 7.45
CA GLN A 308 -7.99 -4.50 8.56
C GLN A 308 -8.52 -5.05 9.89
N ASN A 309 -7.60 -5.43 10.77
CA ASN A 309 -7.90 -6.04 12.06
C ASN A 309 -8.93 -7.19 11.98
N THR A 310 -8.96 -7.89 10.83
CA THR A 310 -9.86 -9.00 10.58
C THR A 310 -9.05 -10.28 10.39
N ILE A 311 -9.44 -11.33 11.11
CA ILE A 311 -8.74 -12.61 11.15
C ILE A 311 -9.72 -13.69 10.66
N PRO A 312 -9.36 -14.48 9.65
CA PRO A 312 -10.15 -15.65 9.26
C PRO A 312 -10.28 -16.61 10.44
N PRO A 313 -11.50 -17.07 10.79
CA PRO A 313 -11.68 -18.06 11.87
C PRO A 313 -10.90 -19.37 11.64
N THR A 314 -10.51 -19.64 10.40
CA THR A 314 -9.74 -20.82 9.99
C THR A 314 -8.22 -20.67 10.19
N GLN A 315 -7.73 -19.59 10.78
CA GLN A 315 -6.30 -19.33 11.00
C GLN A 315 -6.00 -19.03 12.49
N PRO A 316 -6.20 -20.01 13.40
CA PRO A 316 -6.00 -19.79 14.84
C PRO A 316 -4.57 -19.38 15.20
N GLU A 317 -3.56 -19.84 14.45
CA GLU A 317 -2.14 -19.50 14.67
C GLU A 317 -1.85 -18.02 14.38
N MET A 318 -2.66 -17.39 13.52
CA MET A 318 -2.58 -15.95 13.30
C MET A 318 -3.18 -15.18 14.48
N LEU A 319 -4.31 -15.65 15.02
CA LEU A 319 -4.94 -15.05 16.19
C LEU A 319 -4.02 -15.12 17.41
N GLU A 320 -3.48 -16.30 17.71
CA GLU A 320 -2.55 -16.52 18.82
C GLU A 320 -1.37 -15.55 18.74
N ARG A 321 -0.72 -15.46 17.58
CA ARG A 321 0.42 -14.56 17.36
C ARG A 321 0.07 -13.10 17.60
N LEU A 322 -1.12 -12.66 17.21
CA LEU A 322 -1.57 -11.28 17.41
C LEU A 322 -1.90 -10.99 18.87
N VAL A 323 -2.51 -11.94 19.59
CA VAL A 323 -2.75 -11.85 21.04
C VAL A 323 -1.42 -11.80 21.80
N SER A 324 -0.48 -12.70 21.49
CA SER A 324 0.85 -12.71 22.12
C SER A 324 1.61 -11.39 21.90
N ARG A 325 1.48 -10.79 20.71
CA ARG A 325 2.07 -9.48 20.42
C ARG A 325 1.38 -8.34 21.18
N PHE A 326 0.06 -8.38 21.32
CA PHE A 326 -0.68 -7.42 22.13
C PHE A 326 -0.18 -7.48 23.59
N LEU A 327 -0.09 -8.68 24.17
CA LEU A 327 0.40 -8.87 25.55
C LEU A 327 1.86 -8.39 25.70
N ALA A 328 2.74 -8.77 24.78
CA ALA A 328 4.14 -8.29 24.78
C ALA A 328 4.26 -6.76 24.60
N GLY A 329 3.29 -6.14 23.93
CA GLY A 329 3.19 -4.70 23.78
C GLY A 329 2.79 -3.99 25.07
N GLN A 330 1.92 -4.60 25.89
CA GLN A 330 1.53 -4.05 27.19
C GLN A 330 2.69 -4.04 28.18
N ALA A 331 3.56 -5.04 28.15
CA ALA A 331 4.75 -5.08 29.01
C ALA A 331 5.79 -3.98 28.71
N ARG A 332 5.62 -3.22 27.61
CA ARG A 332 6.53 -2.15 27.17
C ARG A 332 5.89 -0.76 27.20
N ALA A 333 4.60 -0.68 27.50
CA ALA A 333 3.83 0.55 27.62
C ALA A 333 3.81 1.01 29.08
#